data_AF-A0A165E7E5-F1
#
_entry.id   AF-A0A165E7E5-F1
#
_cell.length_a   1.000
_cell.length_b   1.000
_cell.length_c   1.000
_cell.angle_alpha   90.00
_cell.angle_beta   90.00
_cell.angle_gamma   90.00
#
_symmetry.space_group_name_H-M   'P 1'
#
loop_
_entity.id
_entity.type
_entity.pdbx_description
1 polymer ?
#
loop_
_entity_poly.entity_id
_entity_poly.type
_entity_poly.pdbx_seq_one_letter_code
_entity_poly.pdbx_strand_id
1 'polypeptide(L)'
;VLTPSARTLVKEWNQKYERLSSMVVPRSSQLIAQDDEYALFAVVIFKKVFDEFIQKCRENKYIVRDFTFSEDLLEKQREELEVADTAEKELWTELLQLSRTNFSEAFQILVHLKVLRLYVESVLRYGLPASYIGFFVKPEPKATKRTLATLQQTFAYLARRSNPSTATGKGKPKVSSGVGGEDFAGEYQAVLEQEYFDFVLFEVPWIVL
;
A
#
# COMPACT_ATOMS: atom_id res chain seq x y z
N VAL A 1 -39.29 10.04 3.98
CA VAL A 1 -39.11 9.98 5.45
C VAL A 1 -38.33 8.72 5.77
N LEU A 2 -37.19 8.86 6.42
CA LEU A 2 -36.39 7.76 6.96
C LEU A 2 -36.88 7.47 8.38
N THR A 3 -37.18 6.20 8.62
CA THR A 3 -37.55 5.67 9.92
C THR A 3 -36.53 4.60 10.31
N PRO A 4 -36.14 4.44 11.58
CA PRO A 4 -35.24 3.35 11.93
C PRO A 4 -35.86 1.98 11.58
N SER A 5 -35.06 1.06 11.05
CA SER A 5 -35.45 -0.27 10.54
C SER A 5 -36.00 -1.20 11.63
N ALA A 6 -35.82 -0.83 12.91
CA ALA A 6 -36.37 -1.55 14.04
C ALA A 6 -37.87 -1.81 13.84
N ARG A 7 -38.27 -3.09 13.83
CA ARG A 7 -39.65 -3.51 13.51
C ARG A 7 -40.71 -2.77 14.33
N THR A 8 -40.38 -2.38 15.56
CA THR A 8 -41.25 -1.59 16.43
C THR A 8 -41.52 -0.21 15.85
N LEU A 9 -40.49 0.52 15.43
CA LEU A 9 -40.61 1.88 14.90
C LEU A 9 -41.25 1.90 13.51
N VAL A 10 -40.99 0.89 12.68
CA VAL A 10 -41.68 0.73 11.39
C VAL A 10 -43.17 0.45 11.59
N LYS A 11 -43.55 -0.39 12.57
CA LYS A 11 -44.96 -0.63 12.91
C LYS A 11 -45.61 0.63 13.49
N GLU A 12 -44.93 1.34 14.37
CA GLU A 12 -45.41 2.60 14.94
C GLU A 12 -45.61 3.67 13.87
N TRP A 13 -44.68 3.78 12.92
CA TRP A 13 -44.83 4.66 11.75
C TRP A 13 -46.12 4.35 11.01
N ASN A 14 -46.30 3.11 10.57
CA ASN A 14 -47.48 2.69 9.81
C ASN A 14 -48.80 2.95 10.56
N GLN A 15 -48.81 2.91 11.88
CA GLN A 15 -50.00 3.18 12.70
C GLN A 15 -50.23 4.67 12.98
N LYS A 16 -49.16 5.46 13.14
CA LYS A 16 -49.23 6.84 13.64
C LYS A 16 -49.10 7.90 12.55
N TYR A 17 -48.49 7.60 11.39
CA TYR A 17 -48.11 8.62 10.41
C TYR A 17 -49.30 9.48 9.93
N GLU A 18 -50.48 8.87 9.78
CA GLU A 18 -51.72 9.56 9.35
C GLU A 18 -52.22 10.59 10.38
N ARG A 19 -51.82 10.45 11.65
CA ARG A 19 -52.23 11.30 12.77
C ARG A 19 -51.14 12.26 13.22
N LEU A 20 -49.99 12.31 12.53
CA LEU A 20 -48.89 13.18 12.90
C LEU A 20 -49.22 14.66 12.71
N SER A 21 -49.92 15.01 11.64
CA SER A 21 -50.42 16.36 11.39
C SER A 21 -51.80 16.30 10.73
N SER A 22 -52.53 17.42 10.78
CA SER A 22 -53.69 17.57 9.90
C SER A 22 -53.25 17.56 8.43
N MET A 23 -54.15 17.19 7.50
CA MET A 23 -53.88 17.18 6.04
C MET A 23 -52.73 16.24 5.57
N VAL A 24 -52.58 15.08 6.22
CA VAL A 24 -51.82 13.94 5.67
C VAL A 24 -52.75 13.07 4.84
N VAL A 25 -52.32 12.61 3.66
CA VAL A 25 -53.15 11.73 2.81
C VAL A 25 -53.13 10.30 3.39
N PRO A 26 -54.28 9.74 3.83
CA PRO A 26 -54.34 8.39 4.37
C PRO A 26 -53.92 7.34 3.34
N ARG A 27 -53.31 6.24 3.79
CA ARG A 27 -52.78 5.15 2.95
C ARG A 27 -51.77 5.57 1.85
N SER A 28 -51.21 6.77 1.94
CA SER A 28 -50.17 7.25 1.00
C SER A 28 -48.76 6.75 1.33
N SER A 29 -48.55 6.12 2.50
CA SER A 29 -47.21 5.66 2.86
C SER A 29 -46.79 4.44 2.04
N GLN A 30 -45.63 4.52 1.39
CA GLN A 30 -45.03 3.42 0.62
C GLN A 30 -43.57 3.23 1.01
N LEU A 31 -43.16 1.99 1.24
CA LEU A 31 -41.75 1.66 1.47
C LEU A 31 -40.99 1.70 0.13
N ILE A 32 -39.96 2.53 0.03
CA ILE A 32 -39.11 2.66 -1.16
C ILE A 32 -37.90 1.74 -1.06
N ALA A 33 -37.21 1.81 0.08
CA ALA A 33 -35.96 1.08 0.31
C ALA A 33 -35.81 0.79 1.80
N GLN A 34 -35.08 -0.27 2.14
CA GLN A 34 -34.78 -0.63 3.51
C GLN A 34 -33.36 -1.18 3.57
N ASP A 35 -32.60 -0.72 4.56
CA ASP A 35 -31.33 -1.29 4.97
C ASP A 35 -31.43 -1.82 6.43
N ASP A 36 -30.31 -2.24 6.98
CA ASP A 36 -30.24 -2.82 8.33
C ASP A 36 -30.54 -1.82 9.44
N GLU A 37 -30.41 -0.50 9.20
CA GLU A 37 -30.55 0.56 10.20
C GLU A 37 -31.78 1.46 9.98
N TYR A 38 -32.21 1.66 8.73
CA TYR A 38 -33.31 2.53 8.32
C TYR A 38 -34.22 1.90 7.24
N ALA A 39 -35.49 2.32 7.27
CA ALA A 39 -36.49 2.10 6.26
C ALA A 39 -36.96 3.46 5.70
N LEU A 40 -36.86 3.63 4.38
CA LEU A 40 -37.24 4.82 3.65
C LEU A 40 -38.69 4.71 3.17
N PHE A 41 -39.55 5.59 3.66
CA PHE A 41 -40.94 5.73 3.27
C PHE A 41 -41.19 6.99 2.43
N ALA A 42 -41.96 6.85 1.34
CA ALA A 42 -42.65 7.95 0.69
C ALA A 42 -43.97 8.22 1.43
N VAL A 43 -44.38 9.48 1.54
CA VAL A 43 -45.69 9.90 2.06
C VAL A 43 -46.14 11.13 1.29
N VAL A 44 -47.44 11.24 1.03
CA VAL A 44 -48.03 12.42 0.39
C VAL A 44 -48.71 13.28 1.46
N ILE A 45 -48.30 14.55 1.55
CA ILE A 45 -48.86 15.55 2.48
C ILE A 45 -49.16 16.85 1.73
N PHE A 46 -50.05 17.66 2.28
CA PHE A 46 -50.32 18.99 1.73
C PHE A 46 -49.17 19.96 2.07
N LYS A 47 -48.77 20.82 1.12
CA LYS A 47 -47.64 21.76 1.29
C LYS A 47 -47.79 22.68 2.51
N LYS A 48 -49.03 23.06 2.85
CA LYS A 48 -49.32 23.97 3.97
C LYS A 48 -48.90 23.41 5.35
N VAL A 49 -48.87 22.09 5.50
CA VAL A 49 -48.53 21.41 6.77
C VAL A 49 -47.14 20.80 6.78
N PHE A 50 -46.30 21.12 5.78
CA PHE A 50 -44.97 20.55 5.62
C PHE A 50 -44.10 20.75 6.87
N ASP A 51 -44.02 21.97 7.39
CA ASP A 51 -43.20 22.29 8.56
C ASP A 51 -43.71 21.62 9.84
N GLU A 52 -45.02 21.62 10.05
CA GLU A 52 -45.68 20.94 11.18
C GLU A 52 -45.40 19.43 11.14
N PHE A 53 -45.51 18.82 9.96
CA PHE A 53 -45.24 17.41 9.76
C PHE A 53 -43.77 17.05 10.00
N ILE A 54 -42.83 17.87 9.55
CA ILE A 54 -41.39 17.68 9.83
C ILE A 54 -41.12 17.75 11.33
N GLN A 55 -41.69 18.74 12.01
CA GLN A 55 -41.51 18.88 13.45
C GLN A 55 -42.03 17.64 14.20
N LYS A 56 -43.23 17.17 13.84
CA LYS A 56 -43.83 15.95 14.40
C LYS A 56 -43.05 14.68 14.06
N CYS A 57 -42.43 14.62 12.88
CA CYS A 57 -41.51 13.54 12.52
C CYS A 57 -40.28 13.53 13.43
N ARG A 58 -39.66 14.69 13.67
CA ARG A 58 -38.49 14.83 14.55
C ARG A 58 -38.81 14.45 15.99
N GLU A 59 -39.97 14.84 16.51
CA GLU A 59 -40.45 14.44 17.84
C GLU A 59 -40.54 12.92 18.01
N ASN A 60 -40.90 12.20 16.95
CA ASN A 60 -40.99 10.74 16.93
C ASN A 60 -39.71 10.05 16.42
N LYS A 61 -38.59 10.77 16.35
CA LYS A 61 -37.28 10.26 15.91
C LYS A 61 -37.25 9.77 14.45
N TYR A 62 -38.15 10.28 13.61
CA TYR A 62 -38.11 10.08 12.17
C TYR A 62 -37.31 11.19 11.49
N ILE A 63 -36.49 10.83 10.51
CA ILE A 63 -35.62 11.76 9.79
C ILE A 63 -36.28 12.08 8.45
N VAL A 64 -36.61 13.35 8.20
CA VAL A 64 -37.16 13.77 6.90
C VAL A 64 -36.00 14.20 6.01
N ARG A 65 -35.85 13.53 4.87
CA ARG A 65 -34.86 13.89 3.82
C ARG A 65 -35.50 14.89 2.88
N ASP A 66 -34.85 16.05 2.73
CA ASP A 66 -35.21 17.00 1.68
C ASP A 66 -34.76 16.45 0.33
N PHE A 67 -35.69 16.33 -0.60
CA PHE A 67 -35.44 15.78 -1.92
C PHE A 67 -36.40 16.42 -2.92
N THR A 68 -35.83 17.19 -3.84
CA THR A 68 -36.55 17.74 -4.98
C THR A 68 -36.25 16.88 -6.19
N PHE A 69 -37.25 16.16 -6.70
CA PHE A 69 -37.10 15.39 -7.93
C PHE A 69 -36.93 16.34 -9.12
N SER A 70 -35.86 16.15 -9.87
CA SER A 70 -35.57 16.83 -11.14
C SER A 70 -35.02 15.79 -12.10
N GLU A 71 -35.67 15.63 -13.25
CA GLU A 71 -35.22 14.70 -14.30
C GLU A 71 -33.84 15.10 -14.82
N ASP A 72 -33.60 16.40 -15.02
CA ASP A 72 -32.30 16.95 -15.44
C ASP A 72 -31.15 16.59 -14.47
N LEU A 73 -31.40 16.62 -13.15
CA LEU A 73 -30.39 16.26 -12.16
C LEU A 73 -30.11 14.75 -12.16
N LEU A 74 -31.12 13.92 -12.39
CA LEU A 74 -30.97 12.47 -12.43
C LEU A 74 -30.23 12.02 -13.70
N GLU A 75 -30.50 12.66 -14.83
CA GLU A 75 -29.79 12.40 -16.09
C GLU A 75 -28.34 12.82 -16.00
N LYS A 76 -28.05 14.03 -15.47
CA LYS A 76 -26.67 14.48 -15.20
C LYS A 76 -25.91 13.55 -14.28
N GLN A 77 -26.53 13.09 -13.20
CA GLN A 77 -25.88 12.15 -12.28
C GLN A 77 -25.54 10.82 -12.94
N ARG A 78 -26.38 10.33 -13.87
CA ARG A 78 -26.09 9.11 -14.63
C ARG A 78 -24.94 9.33 -15.61
N GLU A 79 -24.96 10.45 -16.34
CA GLU A 79 -23.90 10.81 -17.27
C GLU A 79 -22.56 10.99 -16.54
N GLU A 80 -22.53 11.68 -15.40
CA GLU A 80 -21.33 11.83 -14.56
C GLU A 80 -20.77 10.48 -14.10
N LEU A 81 -21.63 9.53 -13.75
CA LEU A 81 -21.22 8.19 -13.32
C LEU A 81 -20.64 7.39 -14.49
N GLU A 82 -21.26 7.45 -15.66
CA GLU A 82 -20.74 6.80 -16.87
C GLU A 82 -19.40 7.40 -17.31
N VAL A 83 -19.27 8.72 -17.30
CA VAL A 83 -18.01 9.41 -17.61
C VAL A 83 -16.92 9.05 -16.59
N ALA A 84 -17.26 8.93 -15.31
CA ALA A 84 -16.31 8.51 -14.29
C ALA A 84 -15.82 7.06 -14.50
N ASP A 85 -16.73 6.13 -14.85
CA ASP A 85 -16.39 4.71 -15.09
C ASP A 85 -15.56 4.53 -16.36
N THR A 86 -15.81 5.31 -17.42
CA THR A 86 -14.96 5.29 -18.62
C THR A 86 -13.58 5.88 -18.34
N ALA A 87 -13.51 7.03 -17.66
CA ALA A 87 -12.25 7.65 -17.27
C ALA A 87 -11.41 6.74 -16.37
N GLU A 88 -12.03 6.04 -15.42
CA GLU A 88 -11.34 5.07 -14.55
C GLU A 88 -10.66 3.97 -15.39
N LYS A 89 -11.38 3.38 -16.35
CA LYS A 89 -10.85 2.29 -17.20
C LYS A 89 -9.71 2.76 -18.10
N GLU A 90 -9.83 3.96 -18.66
CA GLU A 90 -8.79 4.57 -19.50
C GLU A 90 -7.53 4.84 -18.68
N LEU A 91 -7.67 5.53 -17.54
CA LEU A 91 -6.56 5.84 -16.63
C LEU A 91 -5.90 4.59 -16.08
N TRP A 92 -6.68 3.55 -15.75
CA TRP A 92 -6.15 2.28 -15.29
C TRP A 92 -5.26 1.62 -16.35
N THR A 93 -5.71 1.62 -17.61
CA THR A 93 -4.96 1.03 -18.72
C THR A 93 -3.67 1.80 -18.99
N GLU A 94 -3.73 3.13 -18.99
CA GLU A 94 -2.56 4.00 -19.15
C GLU A 94 -1.56 3.79 -18.00
N LEU A 95 -2.05 3.77 -16.75
CA LEU A 95 -1.24 3.56 -15.57
C LEU A 95 -0.48 2.23 -15.63
N LEU A 96 -1.14 1.14 -16.04
CA LEU A 96 -0.49 -0.16 -16.18
C LEU A 96 0.62 -0.14 -17.22
N GLN A 97 0.38 0.47 -18.39
CA GLN A 97 1.36 0.55 -19.46
C GLN A 97 2.58 1.39 -19.04
N LEU A 98 2.34 2.55 -18.43
CA LEU A 98 3.38 3.44 -17.96
C LEU A 98 4.19 2.80 -16.82
N SER A 99 3.50 2.20 -15.84
CA SER A 99 4.15 1.56 -14.70
C SER A 99 5.03 0.38 -15.12
N ARG A 100 4.57 -0.44 -16.07
CA ARG A 100 5.36 -1.58 -16.57
C ARG A 100 6.64 -1.12 -17.27
N THR A 101 6.55 -0.07 -18.09
CA THR A 101 7.69 0.48 -18.83
C THR A 101 8.69 1.10 -17.86
N ASN A 102 8.21 1.97 -16.96
CA ASN A 102 9.04 2.66 -15.98
C ASN A 102 9.68 1.69 -14.98
N PHE A 103 8.98 0.62 -14.58
CA PHE A 103 9.54 -0.41 -13.71
C PHE A 103 10.69 -1.15 -14.39
N SER A 104 10.55 -1.50 -15.67
CA SER A 104 11.62 -2.15 -16.43
C SER A 104 12.87 -1.26 -16.51
N GLU A 105 12.71 0.02 -16.82
CA GLU A 105 13.82 0.98 -16.88
C GLU A 105 14.48 1.20 -15.51
N ALA A 106 13.68 1.42 -14.46
CA ALA A 106 14.18 1.59 -13.10
C ALA A 106 14.94 0.36 -12.61
N PHE A 107 14.45 -0.85 -12.92
CA PHE A 107 15.13 -2.09 -12.56
C PHE A 107 16.45 -2.26 -13.33
N GLN A 108 16.50 -1.90 -14.61
CA GLN A 108 17.75 -1.88 -15.37
C GLN A 108 18.77 -0.93 -14.72
N ILE A 109 18.37 0.28 -14.36
CA ILE A 109 19.25 1.26 -13.68
C ILE A 109 19.76 0.70 -12.35
N LEU A 110 18.90 0.05 -11.56
CA LEU A 110 19.29 -0.60 -10.31
C LEU A 110 20.38 -1.65 -10.54
N VAL A 111 20.24 -2.50 -11.55
CA VAL A 111 21.26 -3.51 -11.90
C VAL A 111 22.56 -2.85 -12.35
N HIS A 112 22.51 -1.79 -13.17
CA HIS A 112 23.70 -1.05 -13.59
C HIS A 112 24.45 -0.46 -12.39
N LEU A 113 23.73 0.12 -11.42
CA LEU A 113 24.34 0.63 -10.19
C LEU A 113 25.00 -0.49 -9.37
N LYS A 114 24.40 -1.67 -9.32
CA LYS A 114 24.99 -2.85 -8.64
C LYS A 114 26.26 -3.33 -9.34
N VAL A 115 26.29 -3.35 -10.67
CA VAL A 115 27.49 -3.70 -11.46
C VAL A 115 28.60 -2.68 -11.28
N LEU A 116 28.28 -1.37 -11.29
CA LEU A 116 29.26 -0.32 -11.01
C LEU A 116 29.83 -0.46 -9.59
N ARG A 117 28.97 -0.73 -8.60
CA ARG A 117 29.41 -0.97 -7.23
C ARG A 117 30.30 -2.21 -7.11
N LEU A 118 29.94 -3.30 -7.79
CA LEU A 118 30.76 -4.52 -7.91
C LEU A 118 32.15 -4.21 -8.48
N TYR A 119 32.22 -3.41 -9.53
CA TYR A 119 33.49 -3.02 -10.15
C TYR A 119 34.34 -2.16 -9.20
N VAL A 120 33.77 -1.10 -8.62
CA VAL A 120 34.48 -0.20 -7.71
C VAL A 120 35.01 -0.98 -6.51
N GLU A 121 34.22 -1.86 -5.91
CA GLU A 121 34.65 -2.66 -4.78
C GLU A 121 35.71 -3.71 -5.16
N SER A 122 35.63 -4.28 -6.37
CA SER A 122 36.68 -5.17 -6.88
C SER A 122 38.01 -4.41 -7.05
N VAL A 123 37.96 -3.16 -7.54
CA VAL A 123 39.15 -2.29 -7.62
C VAL A 123 39.71 -1.99 -6.22
N LEU A 124 38.86 -1.70 -5.23
CA LEU A 124 39.30 -1.39 -3.87
C LEU A 124 39.87 -2.62 -3.14
N ARG A 125 39.27 -3.81 -3.31
CA ARG A 125 39.70 -5.04 -2.63
C ARG A 125 40.90 -5.72 -3.30
N TYR A 126 40.96 -5.71 -4.63
CA TYR A 126 42.00 -6.44 -5.35
C TYR A 126 43.06 -5.52 -5.98
N GLY A 127 42.76 -4.26 -6.29
CA GLY A 127 43.73 -3.34 -6.87
C GLY A 127 44.09 -3.65 -8.33
N LEU A 128 44.87 -2.78 -8.95
CA LEU A 128 45.15 -2.82 -10.39
C LEU A 128 46.13 -3.95 -10.79
N PRO A 129 46.12 -4.40 -12.06
CA PRO A 129 45.24 -3.98 -13.16
C PRO A 129 43.81 -4.53 -13.04
N ALA A 130 42.83 -3.79 -13.55
CA ALA A 130 41.39 -4.10 -13.40
C ALA A 130 40.89 -5.20 -14.36
N SER A 131 41.57 -6.35 -14.36
CA SER A 131 41.19 -7.53 -15.14
C SER A 131 40.31 -8.44 -14.29
N TYR A 132 39.05 -8.05 -14.09
CA TYR A 132 38.06 -8.81 -13.31
C TYR A 132 37.03 -9.49 -14.20
N ILE A 133 36.51 -10.64 -13.73
CA ILE A 133 35.38 -11.33 -14.36
C ILE A 133 34.24 -11.33 -13.34
N GLY A 134 33.11 -10.74 -13.72
CA GLY A 134 31.87 -10.78 -12.93
C GLY A 134 30.96 -11.92 -13.42
N PHE A 135 30.27 -12.56 -12.49
CA PHE A 135 29.29 -13.61 -12.78
C PHE A 135 27.92 -13.25 -12.20
N PHE A 136 26.86 -13.55 -12.94
CA PHE A 136 25.50 -13.54 -12.42
C PHE A 136 25.11 -14.96 -12.05
N VAL A 137 24.79 -15.17 -10.77
CA VAL A 137 24.38 -16.49 -10.26
C VAL A 137 22.92 -16.38 -9.82
N LYS A 138 22.06 -17.18 -10.43
CA LYS A 138 20.68 -17.39 -9.97
C LYS A 138 20.65 -18.65 -9.11
N PRO A 139 20.72 -18.56 -7.77
CA PRO A 139 20.63 -19.74 -6.92
C PRO A 139 19.22 -20.32 -6.95
N GLU A 140 19.12 -21.64 -6.81
CA GLU A 140 17.84 -22.28 -6.51
C GLU A 140 17.41 -21.86 -5.10
N PRO A 141 16.13 -21.48 -4.86
CA PRO A 141 15.67 -20.96 -3.56
C PRO A 141 15.99 -21.84 -2.36
N LYS A 142 16.03 -23.18 -2.54
CA LYS A 142 16.36 -24.15 -1.49
C LYS A 142 17.86 -24.38 -1.31
N ALA A 143 18.67 -24.02 -2.29
CA ALA A 143 20.11 -24.31 -2.32
C ALA A 143 20.99 -23.08 -2.06
N THR A 144 20.42 -21.88 -1.89
CA THR A 144 21.17 -20.61 -1.72
C THR A 144 22.30 -20.72 -0.70
N LYS A 145 22.04 -21.27 0.49
CA LYS A 145 23.06 -21.44 1.54
C LYS A 145 24.19 -22.38 1.13
N ARG A 146 23.86 -23.47 0.44
CA ARG A 146 24.85 -24.45 -0.05
C ARG A 146 25.71 -23.84 -1.18
N THR A 147 25.08 -23.13 -2.10
CA THR A 147 25.78 -22.43 -3.20
C THR A 147 26.76 -21.40 -2.63
N LEU A 148 26.31 -20.59 -1.67
CA LEU A 148 27.14 -19.58 -1.01
C LEU A 148 28.32 -20.19 -0.24
N ALA A 149 28.10 -21.27 0.51
CA ALA A 149 29.18 -22.01 1.20
C ALA A 149 30.21 -22.59 0.21
N THR A 150 29.75 -23.11 -0.93
CA THR A 150 30.64 -23.66 -1.98
C THR A 150 31.47 -22.56 -2.63
N LEU A 151 30.87 -21.39 -2.90
CA LEU A 151 31.57 -20.23 -3.44
C LEU A 151 32.63 -19.71 -2.44
N GLN A 152 32.28 -19.59 -1.16
CA GLN A 152 33.25 -19.23 -0.11
C GLN A 152 34.44 -20.19 -0.07
N GLN A 153 34.20 -21.50 -0.09
CA GLN A 153 35.29 -22.48 -0.08
C GLN A 153 36.18 -22.37 -1.32
N THR A 154 35.60 -22.15 -2.49
CA THR A 154 36.34 -22.06 -3.77
C THR A 154 37.16 -20.78 -3.84
N PHE A 155 36.64 -19.66 -3.34
CA PHE A 155 37.26 -18.34 -3.41
C PHE A 155 38.02 -17.92 -2.14
N ALA A 156 38.14 -18.79 -1.14
CA ALA A 156 38.89 -18.52 0.10
C ALA A 156 40.36 -18.11 -0.13
N TYR A 157 40.96 -18.46 -1.28
CA TYR A 157 42.31 -18.01 -1.62
C TYR A 157 42.40 -16.49 -1.83
N LEU A 158 41.29 -15.80 -2.12
CA LEU A 158 41.20 -14.35 -2.25
C LEU A 158 41.25 -13.62 -0.91
N ALA A 159 41.03 -14.33 0.22
CA ALA A 159 41.04 -13.80 1.58
C ALA A 159 42.33 -13.03 1.90
N ARG A 160 43.48 -13.50 1.41
CA ARG A 160 44.79 -12.86 1.65
C ARG A 160 44.87 -11.44 1.07
N ARG A 161 44.11 -11.16 0.03
CA ARG A 161 44.13 -9.89 -0.71
C ARG A 161 42.98 -8.99 -0.26
N SER A 162 41.81 -9.55 0.00
CA SER A 162 40.67 -8.81 0.54
C SER A 162 40.85 -8.41 2.00
N ASN A 163 41.53 -9.23 2.81
CA ASN A 163 41.71 -8.98 4.24
C ASN A 163 43.16 -9.20 4.72
N PRO A 164 44.07 -8.23 4.49
CA PRO A 164 45.48 -8.34 4.88
C PRO A 164 45.70 -8.46 6.40
N SER A 165 44.70 -8.13 7.23
CA SER A 165 44.77 -8.19 8.69
C SER A 165 44.69 -9.60 9.28
N THR A 166 44.11 -10.57 8.55
CA THR A 166 43.94 -11.96 9.01
C THR A 166 45.01 -12.91 8.46
N ALA A 167 45.74 -12.51 7.41
CA ALA A 167 46.77 -13.32 6.77
C ALA A 167 48.12 -13.28 7.51
N THR A 168 48.38 -12.29 8.35
CA THR A 168 49.61 -12.15 9.15
C THR A 168 49.43 -12.63 10.59
N GLY A 169 49.18 -13.93 10.74
CA GLY A 169 49.62 -14.69 11.89
C GLY A 169 48.74 -14.63 13.15
N LYS A 170 48.69 -15.78 13.83
CA LYS A 170 48.32 -15.94 15.24
C LYS A 170 49.32 -15.17 16.14
N GLY A 171 49.29 -13.84 16.10
CA GLY A 171 50.05 -12.97 16.99
C GLY A 171 49.07 -12.05 17.71
N LYS A 172 48.96 -12.17 19.03
CA LYS A 172 48.20 -11.25 19.89
C LYS A 172 48.49 -9.79 19.47
N PRO A 173 47.47 -8.97 19.17
CA PRO A 173 47.69 -7.54 19.02
C PRO A 173 48.04 -6.97 20.41
N LYS A 174 49.25 -6.43 20.55
CA LYS A 174 49.58 -5.55 21.67
C LYS A 174 48.73 -4.29 21.51
N VAL A 175 47.78 -4.11 22.41
CA VAL A 175 47.06 -2.85 22.62
C VAL A 175 48.10 -1.80 23.01
N SER A 176 48.45 -0.90 22.11
CA SER A 176 49.02 0.41 22.45
C SER A 176 47.86 1.37 22.68
N SER A 177 47.66 1.73 23.93
CA SER A 177 46.76 2.76 24.43
C SER A 177 46.91 4.08 23.66
N GLY A 178 45.83 4.55 23.03
CA GLY A 178 45.80 5.80 22.27
C GLY A 178 44.38 6.25 21.92
N VAL A 179 43.60 6.58 22.95
CA VAL A 179 42.57 7.65 23.03
C VAL A 179 41.61 7.85 21.84
N GLY A 180 40.33 7.49 22.05
CA GLY A 180 39.19 8.34 21.64
C GLY A 180 38.33 7.91 20.43
N GLY A 181 37.73 6.72 20.43
CA GLY A 181 36.81 6.33 19.35
C GLY A 181 35.88 5.14 19.61
N GLU A 182 35.52 4.84 20.87
CA GLU A 182 34.68 3.67 21.18
C GLU A 182 33.24 3.79 20.64
N ASP A 183 32.69 5.00 20.52
CA ASP A 183 31.32 5.21 20.01
C ASP A 183 31.22 5.24 18.48
N PHE A 184 32.31 5.56 17.77
CA PHE A 184 32.33 5.57 16.30
C PHE A 184 32.51 4.16 15.73
N ALA A 185 33.13 3.24 16.46
CA ALA A 185 33.33 1.87 16.00
C ALA A 185 32.02 1.06 15.97
N GLY A 186 31.10 1.31 16.91
CA GLY A 186 29.87 0.53 17.09
C GLY A 186 28.87 0.65 15.94
N GLU A 187 28.69 1.85 15.36
CA GLU A 187 27.77 2.07 14.24
C GLU A 187 28.29 1.44 12.93
N TYR A 188 29.62 1.43 12.73
CA TYR A 188 30.24 0.71 11.61
C TYR A 188 30.32 -0.78 11.88
N GLN A 189 30.24 -1.25 13.12
CA GLN A 189 30.24 -2.67 13.45
C GLN A 189 29.04 -3.39 12.82
N ALA A 190 27.85 -2.80 12.85
CA ALA A 190 26.66 -3.35 12.21
C ALA A 190 26.71 -3.29 10.67
N VAL A 191 27.45 -2.32 10.11
CA VAL A 191 27.74 -2.23 8.66
C VAL A 191 28.84 -3.23 8.26
N LEU A 192 29.80 -3.51 9.16
CA LEU A 192 30.83 -4.54 9.04
C LEU A 192 30.27 -5.96 9.24
N GLU A 193 29.11 -6.09 9.90
CA GLU A 193 28.33 -7.32 9.99
C GLU A 193 27.57 -7.64 8.68
N GLN A 194 27.60 -6.78 7.66
CA GLN A 194 27.32 -7.25 6.29
C GLN A 194 28.32 -8.35 5.98
N GLU A 195 27.81 -9.58 5.86
CA GLU A 195 28.57 -10.81 5.66
C GLU A 195 29.83 -10.56 4.82
N TYR A 196 30.97 -10.46 5.49
CA TYR A 196 32.22 -10.13 4.82
C TYR A 196 32.71 -11.38 4.10
N PHE A 197 32.35 -11.48 2.81
CA PHE A 197 32.84 -12.54 1.94
C PHE A 197 34.28 -12.25 1.49
N ASP A 198 35.08 -13.30 1.31
CA ASP A 198 36.43 -13.20 0.73
C ASP A 198 36.41 -12.69 -0.72
N PHE A 199 35.24 -12.76 -1.36
CA PHE A 199 34.95 -12.24 -2.69
C PHE A 199 33.88 -11.13 -2.66
N VAL A 200 33.83 -10.28 -3.70
CA VAL A 200 32.81 -9.24 -3.80
C VAL A 200 31.49 -9.86 -4.24
N LEU A 201 30.44 -9.66 -3.44
CA LEU A 201 29.10 -10.18 -3.70
C LEU A 201 28.08 -9.05 -3.55
N PHE A 202 27.16 -8.96 -4.52
CA PHE A 202 26.02 -8.07 -4.44
C PHE A 202 24.74 -8.82 -4.77
N GLU A 203 23.77 -8.72 -3.87
CA GLU A 203 22.43 -9.24 -4.12
C GLU A 203 21.62 -8.27 -4.98
N VAL A 204 21.00 -8.83 -6.02
CA VAL A 204 19.97 -8.17 -6.83
C VAL A 204 18.64 -8.78 -6.41
N PRO A 205 17.72 -7.98 -5.82
CA PRO A 205 16.43 -8.51 -5.41
C PRO A 205 15.65 -8.99 -6.64
N TRP A 206 15.18 -10.22 -6.58
CA TRP A 206 14.30 -10.76 -7.61
C TRP A 206 12.85 -10.42 -7.25
N ILE A 207 12.33 -9.36 -7.86
CA ILE A 207 10.95 -8.91 -7.65
C ILE A 207 10.06 -9.72 -8.59
N VAL A 208 9.25 -10.63 -8.03
CA VAL A 208 8.15 -11.28 -8.75
C VAL A 208 6.90 -10.45 -8.50
N LEU A 209 6.32 -9.90 -9.57
CA LEU A 209 5.00 -9.26 -9.57
C LEU A 209 3.91 -10.31 -9.84
#